data_AF-A0A7C4LGH9-F1
#
_entry.id   AF-A0A7C4LGH9-F1
#
_cell.length_a   1.000
_cell.length_b   1.000
_cell.length_c   1.000
_cell.angle_alpha   90.00
_cell.angle_beta   90.00
_cell.angle_gamma   90.00
#
_symmetry.space_group_name_H-M   'P 1'
#
loop_
_entity.id
_entity.type
_entity.pdbx_description
1 polymer ?
#
loop_
_entity_poly.entity_id
_entity_poly.type
_entity_poly.pdbx_seq_one_letter_code
_entity_poly.pdbx_strand_id
1 'polypeptide(L)' 'MTLAEGSYNASIHIKINGVTLKKKMIPSHAIFVSLIFNKPIYVTKEVLEISKALNPLNDDDFLEEE' A
#
# COMPACT_ATOMS: atom_id res chain seq x y z
N MET A 1 -2.73 -21.01 -6.06
CA MET A 1 -2.20 -19.76 -6.67
C MET A 1 -0.97 -19.37 -5.89
N THR A 2 0.19 -19.81 -6.37
CA THR A 2 1.51 -19.66 -5.76
C THR A 2 1.96 -18.22 -5.96
N LEU A 3 2.31 -17.51 -4.88
CA LEU A 3 2.88 -16.17 -4.97
C LEU A 3 4.24 -16.30 -5.67
N ALA A 4 4.37 -15.72 -6.86
CA ALA A 4 5.68 -15.56 -7.49
C ALA A 4 6.50 -14.62 -6.61
N GLU A 5 7.71 -15.05 -6.21
CA GLU A 5 8.67 -14.20 -5.50
C GLU A 5 8.86 -12.90 -6.31
N GLY A 6 8.47 -11.77 -5.72
CA GLY A 6 8.56 -10.44 -6.35
C GLY A 6 7.24 -9.74 -6.69
N SER A 7 6.06 -10.33 -6.41
CA SER A 7 4.77 -9.68 -6.70
C SER A 7 4.09 -9.09 -5.45
N TYR A 8 4.04 -7.76 -5.36
CA TYR A 8 3.26 -7.07 -4.33
C TYR A 8 1.76 -7.29 -4.54
N ASN A 9 1.04 -7.49 -3.44
CA ASN A 9 -0.41 -7.62 -3.44
C ASN A 9 -1.03 -6.53 -2.58
N ALA A 10 -2.18 -6.00 -3.01
CA ALA A 10 -2.97 -5.04 -2.25
C ALA A 10 -4.37 -5.58 -1.97
N SER A 11 -5.09 -4.94 -1.08
CA SER A 11 -6.50 -5.19 -0.85
C SER A 11 -7.21 -3.92 -0.44
N ILE A 12 -8.44 -3.74 -0.92
CA ILE A 12 -9.33 -2.72 -0.40
C ILE A 12 -10.26 -3.36 0.62
N HIS A 13 -10.47 -2.64 1.73
CA HIS A 13 -11.45 -2.99 2.74
C HIS A 13 -12.64 -2.04 2.60
N ILE A 14 -13.80 -2.58 2.29
CA ILE A 14 -15.04 -1.83 2.12
C ILE A 14 -15.96 -2.17 3.28
N LYS A 15 -16.42 -1.15 4.03
CA LYS A 15 -17.36 -1.32 5.14
C LYS A 15 -18.75 -0.89 4.68
N ILE A 16 -19.71 -1.82 4.66
CA ILE A 16 -21.11 -1.58 4.26
C ILE A 16 -22.00 -2.25 5.31
N ASN A 17 -22.92 -1.49 5.92
CA ASN A 17 -23.93 -2.00 6.86
C ASN A 17 -23.36 -2.93 7.94
N GLY A 18 -22.21 -2.58 8.53
CA GLY A 18 -21.53 -3.38 9.56
C GLY A 18 -20.69 -4.55 9.04
N VAL A 19 -20.79 -4.91 7.76
CA VAL A 19 -19.98 -5.94 7.11
C VAL A 19 -18.71 -5.33 6.54
N THR A 20 -17.57 -5.98 6.75
CA THR A 20 -16.29 -5.61 6.13
C THR A 20 -15.94 -6.59 5.02
N LEU A 21 -15.98 -6.12 3.77
CA LEU A 21 -15.56 -6.89 2.60
C LEU A 21 -14.09 -6.59 2.31
N LYS A 22 -13.27 -7.64 2.16
CA LYS A 22 -11.88 -7.54 1.70
C LYS A 22 -11.78 -8.04 0.27
N LYS A 23 -11.34 -7.18 -0.66
CA LYS A 23 -11.11 -7.55 -2.05
C LYS A 23 -9.62 -7.44 -2.38
N LYS A 24 -8.99 -8.57 -2.74
CA LYS A 24 -7.61 -8.60 -3.28
C LYS A 24 -7.56 -7.93 -4.65
N MET A 25 -6.49 -7.18 -4.90
CA MET A 25 -6.21 -6.52 -6.17
C MET A 25 -4.73 -6.22 -6.35
N ILE A 26 -4.33 -5.90 -7.58
CA ILE A 26 -2.97 -5.43 -7.84
C ILE A 26 -2.78 -4.02 -7.27
N PRO A 27 -1.57 -3.67 -6.77
CA PRO A 27 -1.33 -2.40 -6.07
C PRO A 27 -1.70 -1.15 -6.87
N SER A 28 -1.42 -1.12 -8.19
CA SER A 28 -1.75 0.04 -9.04
C SER A 28 -3.24 0.40 -9.01
N HIS A 29 -4.12 -0.61 -8.96
CA HIS A 29 -5.57 -0.39 -8.89
C HIS A 29 -6.00 0.05 -7.50
N ALA A 30 -5.39 -0.50 -6.44
CA ALA A 30 -5.67 -0.08 -5.08
C ALA A 30 -5.33 1.40 -4.87
N ILE A 31 -4.16 1.84 -5.36
CA ILE A 31 -3.73 3.24 -5.29
C ILE A 31 -4.70 4.13 -6.06
N PHE A 32 -5.01 3.79 -7.31
CA PHE A 32 -5.92 4.57 -8.14
C PHE A 32 -7.30 4.77 -7.49
N VAL A 33 -7.89 3.69 -6.97
CA VAL A 33 -9.19 3.76 -6.28
C VAL A 33 -9.08 4.58 -4.99
N SER A 34 -8.04 4.38 -4.18
CA SER A 34 -7.84 5.16 -2.96
C SER A 34 -7.73 6.66 -3.23
N LEU A 35 -7.05 7.06 -4.31
CA LEU A 35 -6.95 8.46 -4.74
C LEU A 35 -8.32 9.04 -5.14
N ILE A 36 -9.11 8.31 -5.93
CA ILE A 36 -10.46 8.75 -6.34
C ILE A 36 -11.36 8.98 -5.13
N PHE A 37 -11.33 8.08 -4.15
CA PHE A 37 -12.19 8.14 -2.98
C PHE A 37 -11.59 8.91 -1.80
N ASN A 38 -10.42 9.53 -1.99
CA ASN A 38 -9.63 10.20 -0.96
C ASN A 38 -9.52 9.38 0.33
N LYS A 39 -9.11 8.11 0.18
CA LYS A 39 -8.94 7.16 1.27
C LYS A 39 -7.47 6.95 1.59
N PRO A 40 -7.12 6.79 2.88
CA PRO A 40 -5.75 6.52 3.27
C PRO A 40 -5.28 5.17 2.71
N ILE A 41 -4.01 5.13 2.32
CA ILE A 41 -3.33 3.93 1.85
C ILE A 41 -2.43 3.46 3.00
N TYR A 42 -2.51 2.18 3.33
CA TYR A 42 -1.67 1.56 4.35
C TYR A 42 -0.80 0.49 3.72
N VAL A 43 0.45 0.41 4.16
CA VAL A 43 1.41 -0.63 3.76
C VAL A 43 1.76 -1.50 4.96
N THR A 44 2.13 -2.75 4.71
CA THR A 44 2.65 -3.62 5.77
C THR A 44 4.07 -3.20 6.13
N LYS A 45 4.52 -3.53 7.35
CA LYS A 45 5.91 -3.29 7.77
C LYS A 45 6.92 -3.95 6.83
N GLU A 46 6.62 -5.15 6.34
CA GLU A 46 7.46 -5.85 5.36
C GLU A 46 7.71 -5.02 4.09
N VAL A 47 6.67 -4.41 3.51
CA VAL A 47 6.81 -3.56 2.33
C VAL A 47 7.63 -2.31 2.65
N LEU A 48 7.44 -1.73 3.84
CA LEU A 48 8.23 -0.58 4.30
C LEU A 48 9.72 -0.94 4.43
N GLU A 49 10.05 -2.07 5.05
CA GLU A 49 11.44 -2.51 5.20
C GLU A 49 12.10 -2.84 3.85
N ILE A 50 11.37 -3.45 2.91
CA ILE A 50 11.86 -3.66 1.55
C ILE A 50 12.14 -2.31 0.87
N SER A 51 11.24 -1.33 1.01
CA SER A 51 11.43 0.00 0.45
C SER A 51 12.69 0.68 0.99
N LYS A 52 12.95 0.58 2.30
CA LYS A 52 14.16 1.13 2.95
C LYS A 52 15.43 0.43 2.46
N ALA A 53 15.41 -0.88 2.33
CA ALA A 53 16.55 -1.64 1.83
C ALA A 53 16.87 -1.32 0.37
N LEU A 54 15.86 -1.02 -0.45
CA LEU A 54 16.03 -0.64 -1.86
C LEU A 54 16.46 0.81 -2.05
N ASN A 55 16.08 1.71 -1.13
CA ASN A 55 16.49 3.12 -1.11
C ASN A 55 17.28 3.43 0.17
N PRO A 56 18.57 3.06 0.25
CA PRO A 56 19.39 3.26 1.44
C PRO A 56 19.77 4.73 1.70
N LEU A 57 19.42 5.64 0.79
CA LEU A 57 19.57 7.08 0.95
C LEU A 57 18.19 7.67 1.24
N ASN A 58 18.10 8.44 2.32
CA ASN A 58 17.04 9.40 2.66
C ASN A 58 15.96 8.93 3.64
N ASP A 59 16.36 8.71 4.90
CA ASP A 59 15.46 9.01 6.02
C ASP A 59 15.41 10.53 6.31
N ASP A 60 16.36 11.34 5.80
CA ASP A 60 16.50 12.78 6.09
C ASP A 60 15.97 13.74 4.98
N ASP A 61 15.82 13.33 3.71
CA ASP A 61 15.43 14.27 2.61
C ASP A 61 13.91 14.57 2.53
N PHE A 62 13.08 14.01 3.41
CA PHE A 62 11.62 14.26 3.44
C PHE A 62 11.19 15.23 4.56
N LEU A 63 12.13 15.83 5.30
CA LEU A 63 11.85 16.74 6.42
C LEU A 63 12.22 18.22 6.16
N GLU A 64 12.37 18.63 4.91
CA GLU A 64 12.49 20.06 4.56
C GLU A 64 11.45 20.49 3.53
N GLU A 65 10.22 20.72 3.99
CA GLU A 65 9.39 21.81 3.45
C GLU A 65 8.79 22.57 4.64
N GLU A 66 9.40 23.71 4.96
CA GLU A 66 8.87 24.74 5.88
C GLU A 66 8.02 25.76 5.11
#